data_AF-A0A351FYN5-F1
#
_entry.id   AF-A0A351FYN5-F1
#
_cell.length_a   1.000
_cell.length_b   1.000
_cell.length_c   1.000
_cell.angle_alpha   90.00
_cell.angle_beta   90.00
_cell.angle_gamma   90.00
#
_symmetry.space_group_name_H-M   'P 1'
#
loop_
_entity.id
_entity.type
_entity.pdbx_description
1 polymer ?
#
loop_
_entity_poly.entity_id
_entity_poly.type
_entity_poly.pdbx_seq_one_letter_code
_entity_poly.pdbx_strand_id
1 'polypeptide(L)'
;RCTFTGNWNGVDDKGPDNYYLDSIFWQNTASDHSRPGGAYELDVASARNVKGCLIRGNISDLRKTIDPAVNVLEARDPRFDENYVPHASGYRDVGYRPREPRQAPPRPKGPELP
;
A
#
# COMPACT_ATOMS: atom_id res chain seq x y z
N ARG A 1 -7.33 1.21 -1.55
CA ARG A 1 -6.04 1.85 -1.91
C ARG A 1 -5.21 2.02 -0.67
N CYS A 2 -4.08 1.34 -0.61
CA CYS A 2 -3.14 1.38 0.51
C CYS A 2 -1.70 1.44 -0.04
N THR A 3 -0.77 1.91 0.79
CA THR A 3 0.67 1.77 0.54
C THR A 3 1.26 0.84 1.59
N PHE A 4 1.84 -0.28 1.17
CA PHE A 4 2.56 -1.22 2.02
C PHE A 4 4.05 -1.07 1.75
N THR A 5 4.78 -0.45 2.67
CA THR A 5 6.23 -0.23 2.55
C THR A 5 6.87 -0.11 3.93
N GLY A 6 8.12 -0.56 4.06
CA GLY A 6 8.83 -0.56 5.36
C GLY A 6 8.27 -1.54 6.40
N ASN A 7 7.39 -2.45 6.01
CA ASN A 7 6.73 -3.42 6.89
C ASN A 7 7.52 -4.73 6.95
N TRP A 8 7.30 -5.46 8.04
CA TRP A 8 7.89 -6.77 8.27
C TRP A 8 7.24 -7.85 7.40
N ASN A 9 5.93 -7.71 7.17
CA ASN A 9 5.17 -8.43 6.16
C ASN A 9 4.24 -7.39 5.51
N GLY A 10 4.28 -7.25 4.18
CA GLY A 10 3.35 -6.36 3.47
C GLY A 10 1.92 -6.84 3.68
N VAL A 11 1.63 -8.07 3.25
CA VAL A 11 0.37 -8.78 3.44
C VAL A 11 0.64 -10.27 3.63
N ASP A 12 0.06 -10.87 4.68
CA ASP A 12 -0.06 -12.32 4.86
C ASP A 12 -1.56 -12.66 4.96
N ASP A 13 -2.15 -13.05 3.84
CA ASP A 13 -3.60 -13.28 3.73
C ASP A 13 -3.89 -14.57 2.97
N LYS A 14 -4.35 -15.59 3.71
CA LYS A 14 -4.73 -16.90 3.16
C LYS A 14 -6.23 -17.02 2.88
N GLY A 15 -7.00 -15.95 3.13
CA GLY A 15 -8.43 -15.91 2.87
C GLY A 15 -8.75 -15.95 1.38
N PRO A 16 -9.85 -16.60 0.96
CA PRO A 16 -10.27 -16.63 -0.43
C PRO A 16 -10.89 -15.31 -0.92
N ASP A 17 -11.33 -14.45 0.01
CA ASP A 17 -12.09 -13.21 -0.26
C ASP A 17 -11.26 -11.95 0.01
N ASN A 18 -9.94 -12.03 -0.17
CA ASN A 18 -9.07 -10.88 -0.05
C ASN A 18 -9.37 -9.84 -1.14
N TYR A 19 -9.14 -8.54 -0.89
CA TYR A 19 -9.29 -7.47 -1.88
C TYR A 19 -8.17 -6.45 -1.74
N TYR A 20 -7.33 -6.35 -2.77
CA TYR A 20 -6.27 -5.35 -2.87
C TYR A 20 -6.41 -4.62 -4.18
N LEU A 21 -6.99 -3.42 -4.11
CA LEU A 21 -7.32 -2.60 -5.28
C LEU A 21 -6.51 -1.30 -5.25
N ASP A 22 -5.93 -0.95 -6.40
CA ASP A 22 -5.15 0.28 -6.64
C ASP A 22 -4.16 0.57 -5.49
N SER A 23 -3.42 -0.45 -5.08
CA SER A 23 -2.51 -0.39 -3.92
C SER A 23 -1.06 -0.54 -4.35
N ILE A 24 -0.16 -0.06 -3.51
CA ILE A 24 1.28 -0.15 -3.75
C ILE A 24 1.86 -1.12 -2.74
N PHE A 25 2.64 -2.07 -3.24
CA PHE A 25 3.46 -2.96 -2.43
C PHE A 25 4.91 -2.72 -2.80
N TRP A 26 5.69 -2.20 -1.85
CA TRP A 26 7.00 -1.63 -2.15
C TRP A 26 8.06 -2.00 -1.13
N GLN A 27 9.02 -2.81 -1.58
CA GLN A 27 10.32 -3.08 -0.99
C GLN A 27 10.31 -3.10 0.55
N ASN A 28 9.43 -3.94 1.10
CA ASN A 28 9.44 -4.34 2.49
C ASN A 28 10.75 -5.10 2.77
N THR A 29 11.71 -4.40 3.37
CA THR A 29 13.02 -4.94 3.76
C THR A 29 13.23 -5.00 5.27
N ALA A 30 12.19 -4.73 6.06
CA ALA A 30 12.29 -4.77 7.51
C ALA A 30 12.58 -6.21 7.97
N SER A 31 13.58 -6.38 8.85
CA SER A 31 14.02 -7.67 9.38
C SER A 31 14.54 -7.48 10.80
N ASP A 32 14.24 -8.43 11.68
CA ASP A 32 14.92 -8.58 12.98
C ASP A 32 15.76 -9.87 13.03
N HIS A 33 15.88 -10.56 11.88
CA HIS A 33 16.56 -11.85 11.70
C HIS A 33 15.99 -13.04 12.51
N SER A 34 14.82 -12.91 13.13
CA SER A 34 14.21 -13.97 13.94
C SER A 34 13.50 -15.07 13.14
N ARG A 35 13.27 -14.87 11.82
CA ARG A 35 12.59 -15.83 10.95
C ARG A 35 13.48 -16.33 9.82
N PRO A 36 13.33 -17.60 9.40
CA PRO A 36 13.91 -18.08 8.15
C PRO A 36 13.20 -17.41 6.96
N GLY A 37 13.94 -16.62 6.17
CA GLY A 37 13.43 -15.92 5.00
C GLY A 37 13.37 -14.39 5.15
N GLY A 38 13.20 -13.69 4.03
CA GLY A 38 13.03 -12.22 4.01
C GLY A 38 11.56 -11.81 4.09
N ALA A 39 11.31 -10.53 4.35
CA ALA A 39 9.98 -9.94 4.24
C ALA A 39 9.42 -10.10 2.81
N TYR A 40 8.10 -10.22 2.72
CA TYR A 40 7.36 -10.31 1.46
C TYR A 40 6.43 -9.11 1.31
N GLU A 41 6.25 -8.68 0.07
CA GLU A 41 5.26 -7.69 -0.33
C GLU A 41 3.84 -8.23 -0.20
N LEU A 42 3.65 -9.46 -0.69
CA LEU A 42 2.36 -10.11 -0.80
C LEU A 42 2.56 -11.61 -0.64
N ASP A 43 2.01 -12.17 0.42
CA ASP A 43 1.97 -13.60 0.67
C ASP A 43 0.50 -14.06 0.72
N VAL A 44 -0.03 -14.40 -0.45
CA VAL A 44 -1.45 -14.73 -0.61
C VAL A 44 -1.69 -16.15 -1.09
N ALA A 45 -2.78 -16.76 -0.63
CA ALA A 45 -3.22 -18.04 -1.16
C ALA A 45 -3.86 -17.89 -2.56
N SER A 46 -4.46 -16.72 -2.86
CA SER A 46 -5.07 -16.39 -4.14
C SER A 46 -4.97 -14.88 -4.39
N ALA A 47 -4.63 -14.48 -5.61
CA ALA A 47 -4.52 -13.09 -6.03
C ALA A 47 -5.64 -12.65 -7.00
N ARG A 48 -6.74 -13.43 -7.07
CA ARG A 48 -7.89 -13.16 -7.95
C ARG A 48 -8.43 -11.72 -7.87
N ASN A 49 -8.34 -11.12 -6.69
CA ASN A 49 -8.86 -9.79 -6.37
C ASN A 49 -7.74 -8.76 -6.11
N VAL A 50 -6.51 -9.07 -6.51
CA VAL A 50 -5.39 -8.14 -6.55
C VAL A 50 -5.39 -7.48 -7.92
N LYS A 51 -5.80 -6.21 -7.99
CA LYS A 51 -6.01 -5.51 -9.26
C LYS A 51 -5.60 -4.04 -9.18
N GLY A 52 -5.05 -3.52 -10.27
CA GLY A 52 -4.55 -2.16 -10.36
C GLY A 52 -3.36 -1.89 -9.45
N CYS A 53 -2.71 -2.93 -8.92
CA CYS A 53 -1.63 -2.77 -7.96
C CYS A 53 -0.28 -2.56 -8.66
N LEU A 54 0.57 -1.77 -8.01
CA LEU A 54 1.97 -1.59 -8.38
C LEU A 54 2.83 -2.33 -7.35
N ILE A 55 3.59 -3.33 -7.81
CA ILE A 55 4.26 -4.28 -6.94
C ILE A 55 5.75 -4.30 -7.28
N ARG A 56 6.60 -4.15 -6.26
CA ARG A 56 8.04 -4.41 -6.36
C ARG A 56 8.61 -4.93 -5.05
N GLY A 57 9.37 -6.00 -5.14
CA GLY A 57 9.96 -6.70 -3.99
C GLY A 57 9.67 -8.19 -4.07
N ASN A 58 9.85 -8.89 -2.96
CA ASN A 58 9.61 -10.33 -2.90
C ASN A 58 8.11 -10.64 -2.88
N ILE A 59 7.65 -11.52 -3.76
CA ILE A 59 6.27 -11.96 -3.84
C ILE A 59 6.21 -13.46 -3.52
N SER A 60 5.35 -13.85 -2.58
CA SER A 60 5.00 -15.24 -2.31
C SER A 60 3.57 -15.49 -2.79
N ASP A 61 3.43 -15.90 -4.05
CA ASP A 61 2.13 -16.24 -4.63
C ASP A 61 2.03 -17.76 -4.74
N LEU A 62 1.51 -18.38 -3.67
CA LEU A 62 1.50 -19.84 -3.50
C LEU A 62 0.85 -20.58 -4.67
N ARG A 63 -0.10 -19.94 -5.35
CA ARG A 63 -0.84 -20.53 -6.49
C ARG A 63 -0.49 -19.90 -7.83
N LYS A 64 0.46 -18.96 -7.89
CA LYS A 64 0.86 -18.23 -9.11
C LYS A 64 -0.34 -17.60 -9.83
N THR A 65 -1.18 -16.92 -9.07
CA THR A 65 -2.45 -16.32 -9.49
C THR A 65 -2.42 -14.81 -9.70
N ILE A 66 -1.30 -14.13 -9.43
CA ILE A 66 -1.16 -12.70 -9.73
C ILE A 66 -1.12 -12.52 -11.24
N ASP A 67 -2.09 -11.76 -11.74
CA ASP A 67 -2.22 -11.47 -13.17
C ASP A 67 -1.45 -10.18 -13.53
N PRO A 68 -0.38 -10.26 -14.34
CA PRO A 68 0.38 -9.09 -14.79
C PRO A 68 -0.35 -8.27 -15.86
N ALA A 69 -1.49 -8.72 -16.40
CA ALA A 69 -2.31 -7.93 -17.31
C ALA A 69 -3.11 -6.84 -16.57
N VAL A 70 -3.37 -7.04 -15.28
CA VAL A 70 -4.15 -6.12 -14.44
C VAL A 70 -3.35 -5.55 -13.26
N ASN A 71 -2.06 -5.87 -13.16
CA ASN A 71 -1.12 -5.35 -12.16
C ASN A 71 0.22 -5.05 -12.82
N VAL A 72 1.01 -4.15 -12.23
CA VAL A 72 2.38 -3.91 -12.67
C VAL A 72 3.34 -4.59 -11.70
N LEU A 73 4.05 -5.61 -12.20
CA LEU A 73 5.18 -6.22 -11.52
C LEU A 73 6.46 -5.44 -11.86
N GLU A 74 7.46 -5.49 -10.98
CA GLU A 74 8.69 -4.69 -11.11
C GLU A 74 8.41 -3.20 -11.28
N ALA A 75 7.46 -2.69 -10.50
CA ALA A 75 7.03 -1.30 -10.59
C ALA A 75 8.20 -0.32 -10.36
N ARG A 76 8.18 0.86 -10.99
CA ARG A 76 9.26 1.84 -10.90
C ARG A 76 9.29 2.54 -9.53
N ASP A 77 10.36 3.27 -9.21
CA ASP A 77 10.43 4.01 -7.94
C ASP A 77 9.21 4.96 -7.76
N PRO A 78 8.41 4.83 -6.69
CA PRO A 78 7.25 5.67 -6.42
C PRO A 78 7.62 7.10 -6.04
N ARG A 79 8.87 7.35 -5.61
CA ARG A 79 9.33 8.63 -5.03
C ARG A 79 8.40 9.07 -3.91
N PHE A 80 8.34 8.27 -2.85
CA PHE A 80 7.54 8.58 -1.67
C PHE A 80 8.02 9.86 -0.99
N ASP A 81 7.09 10.64 -0.45
CA ASP A 81 7.39 11.64 0.58
C ASP A 81 7.38 11.03 1.99
N GLU A 82 7.59 11.89 3.00
CA GLU A 82 7.59 11.52 4.42
C GLU A 82 6.27 10.88 4.92
N ASN A 83 5.17 11.07 4.19
CA ASN A 83 3.87 10.49 4.51
C ASN A 83 3.55 9.25 3.65
N TYR A 84 4.56 8.71 2.95
CA TYR A 84 4.43 7.59 2.03
C TYR A 84 3.45 7.83 0.87
N VAL A 85 3.30 9.10 0.46
CA VAL A 85 2.56 9.47 -0.75
C VAL A 85 3.53 9.43 -1.95
N PRO A 86 3.21 8.67 -3.02
CA PRO A 86 4.06 8.57 -4.20
C PRO A 86 3.92 9.81 -5.11
N HIS A 87 5.05 10.31 -5.60
CA HIS A 87 5.15 11.46 -6.52
C HIS A 87 5.57 11.08 -7.94
N ALA A 88 5.84 9.80 -8.21
CA ALA A 88 6.03 9.30 -9.57
C ALA A 88 4.72 9.37 -10.38
N SER A 89 4.79 9.82 -11.64
CA SER A 89 3.60 10.07 -12.46
C SER A 89 2.73 8.82 -12.68
N GLY A 90 3.36 7.64 -12.76
CA GLY A 90 2.66 6.36 -12.87
C GLY A 90 1.86 5.95 -11.63
N TYR A 91 1.97 6.70 -10.53
CA TYR A 91 1.37 6.36 -9.25
C TYR A 91 0.16 7.22 -8.89
N ARG A 92 -0.25 8.16 -9.77
CA ARG A 92 -1.25 9.19 -9.49
C ARG A 92 -2.52 8.65 -8.83
N ASP A 93 -3.01 7.51 -9.28
CA ASP A 93 -4.29 6.94 -8.88
C ASP A 93 -4.18 5.72 -7.94
N VAL A 94 -2.97 5.36 -7.49
CA VAL A 94 -2.75 4.20 -6.62
C VAL A 94 -2.05 4.58 -5.32
N GLY A 95 -2.19 3.73 -4.29
CA GLY A 95 -1.55 3.93 -3.00
C GLY A 95 -2.34 4.80 -2.03
N TYR A 96 -1.82 4.91 -0.81
CA TYR A 96 -2.38 5.78 0.22
C TYR A 96 -2.33 7.26 -0.19
N ARG A 97 -3.38 8.02 0.15
CA ARG A 97 -3.44 9.48 0.06
C ARG A 97 -4.09 10.02 1.33
N PRO A 98 -3.41 10.88 2.10
CA PRO A 98 -4.02 11.53 3.24
C PRO A 98 -5.19 12.39 2.76
N ARG A 99 -6.30 12.34 3.50
CA ARG A 99 -7.36 13.34 3.33
C ARG A 99 -6.84 14.65 3.90
N GLU A 100 -7.05 15.75 3.20
CA GLU A 100 -6.85 17.07 3.81
C GLU A 100 -7.63 17.11 5.13
N PRO A 101 -7.04 17.67 6.21
CA PRO A 101 -7.79 17.91 7.43
C PRO A 101 -9.05 18.70 7.06
N ARG A 102 -10.22 18.14 7.36
CA ARG A 102 -11.47 18.89 7.24
C ARG A 102 -11.28 20.16 8.05
N GLN A 103 -11.26 21.32 7.38
CA GLN A 103 -11.18 22.59 8.08
C GLN A 103 -12.26 22.60 9.15
N ALA A 104 -11.85 22.72 10.41
CA ALA A 104 -12.80 22.87 11.49
C ALA A 104 -13.62 24.12 11.18
N PRO A 105 -14.95 24.09 11.33
CA PRO A 105 -15.74 25.31 11.20
C PRO A 105 -15.16 26.36 12.15
N PRO A 106 -15.12 27.65 11.75
CA PRO A 106 -14.59 28.71 12.60
C PRO A 106 -15.30 28.65 13.96
N ARG A 107 -14.53 28.72 15.05
CA ARG A 107 -15.10 28.80 16.39
C ARG A 107 -16.07 29.99 16.41
N PRO A 108 -17.33 29.83 16.88
CA PRO A 108 -18.21 30.96 17.05
C PRO A 108 -17.51 31.98 17.94
N LYS A 109 -17.49 33.25 17.52
CA LYS A 109 -17.02 34.33 18.37
C LYS A 109 -17.83 34.27 19.66
N GLY A 110 -17.15 34.12 20.79
CA GLY A 110 -17.81 34.25 22.10
C GLY A 110 -18.49 35.61 22.19
N PRO A 111 -19.51 35.75 23.05
CA PRO A 111 -20.17 37.05 23.23
C PRO A 111 -19.12 38.10 23.60
N GLU A 112 -19.08 39.22 22.86
CA GLU A 112 -18.39 40.41 23.31
C GLU A 112 -19.09 40.86 24.60
N LEU A 113 -18.36 40.79 25.71
CA LEU A 113 -18.84 41.31 26.98
C LEU A 113 -18.90 42.84 26.87
N PRO A 114 -19.95 43.48 27.41
CA PRO A 114 -20.16 44.92 27.33
C PRO A 114 -19.13 45.72 28.12
#